data_AF-A0ABD5WGA8-F1
#
_entry.id   AF-A0ABD5WGA8-F1
#
_cell.length_a   1.000
_cell.length_b   1.000
_cell.length_c   1.000
_cell.angle_alpha   90.00
_cell.angle_beta   90.00
_cell.angle_gamma   90.00
#
_symmetry.space_group_name_H-M   'P 1'
#
loop_
_entity.id
_entity.type
_entity.pdbx_description
1 polymer ?
#
loop_
_entity_poly.entity_id
_entity_poly.type
_entity_poly.pdbx_seq_one_letter_code
_entity_poly.pdbx_strand_id
1 'polypeptide(L)' 'MPELYGEYEGDAEVQFVGCVACGKMLDIFDTHPMFREEDISEVGEVVARTYHFCSDDCIQQWKRERDTGE' A
#
# COMPACT_ATOMS: atom_id res chain seq x y z
N MET A 1 3.40 -8.91 40.24
CA MET A 1 2.30 -8.75 39.26
C MET A 1 2.94 -8.35 37.95
N PRO A 2 2.87 -9.15 36.88
CA PRO A 2 3.25 -8.66 35.56
C PRO A 2 2.18 -7.68 35.07
N GLU A 3 2.62 -6.52 34.61
CA GLU A 3 1.75 -5.48 34.06
C GLU A 3 1.10 -6.02 32.78
N LEU A 4 -0.23 -6.13 32.78
CA LEU A 4 -1.01 -6.33 31.58
C LEU A 4 -0.86 -5.07 30.73
N TYR A 5 -0.11 -5.15 29.64
CA TYR A 5 -0.20 -4.17 28.56
C TYR A 5 -1.65 -4.19 28.09
N GLY A 6 -2.42 -3.16 28.45
CA GLY A 6 -3.81 -3.04 28.06
C GLY A 6 -3.93 -3.14 26.55
N GLU A 7 -4.85 -3.98 26.07
CA GLU A 7 -5.27 -3.96 24.67
C GLU A 7 -5.71 -2.52 24.36
N TYR A 8 -4.98 -1.87 23.46
CA TYR A 8 -5.39 -0.58 22.92
C TYR A 8 -6.58 -0.85 21.98
N GLU A 9 -7.79 -0.70 22.50
CA GLU A 9 -9.06 -0.81 21.76
C GLU A 9 -9.36 0.43 20.88
N GLY A 10 -8.34 1.23 20.55
CA GLY A 10 -8.49 2.35 19.64
C GLY A 10 -8.20 1.91 18.21
N ASP A 11 -9.17 2.06 17.32
CA ASP A 11 -8.88 2.04 15.88
C ASP A 11 -7.89 3.18 15.58
N ALA A 12 -6.91 2.93 14.71
CA ALA A 12 -6.01 4.00 14.28
C ALA A 12 -6.81 5.06 13.51
N GLU A 13 -6.94 6.26 14.09
CA GLU A 13 -7.71 7.35 13.48
C GLU A 13 -7.13 7.82 12.14
N VAL A 14 -5.83 7.58 11.91
CA VAL A 14 -5.09 7.86 10.68
C VAL A 14 -4.00 6.81 10.46
N GLN A 15 -3.80 6.41 9.20
CA GLN A 15 -2.68 5.55 8.81
C GLN A 15 -2.11 6.07 7.50
N PHE A 16 -0.79 6.22 7.42
CA PHE A 16 -0.15 6.81 6.25
C PHE A 16 0.57 5.76 5.40
N VAL A 17 0.51 5.95 4.07
CA VAL A 17 1.25 5.17 3.07
C VAL A 17 1.97 6.11 2.11
N GLY A 18 3.13 5.70 1.60
CA GLY A 18 3.85 6.46 0.58
C GLY A 18 3.34 6.15 -0.83
N CYS A 19 3.18 7.18 -1.65
CA CYS A 19 3.00 7.00 -3.09
C CYS A 19 4.22 6.29 -3.68
N VAL A 20 4.00 5.18 -4.40
CA VAL A 20 5.09 4.37 -4.96
C VAL A 20 5.92 5.14 -5.99
N ALA A 21 5.31 6.04 -6.76
CA ALA A 21 5.99 6.78 -7.81
C ALA A 21 6.83 7.97 -7.29
N CYS A 22 6.33 8.72 -6.30
CA CYS A 22 6.95 9.99 -5.89
C CYS A 22 7.25 10.11 -4.39
N GLY A 23 6.89 9.10 -3.58
CA GLY A 23 7.13 9.08 -2.13
C GLY A 23 6.23 10.00 -1.30
N LYS A 24 5.29 10.73 -1.90
CA LYS A 24 4.34 11.59 -1.17
C LYS A 24 3.52 10.76 -0.18
N MET A 25 3.45 11.20 1.08
CA MET A 25 2.59 10.55 2.09
C MET A 25 1.11 10.79 1.79
N LEU A 26 0.32 9.74 1.95
CA LEU A 26 -1.12 9.67 1.76
C LEU A 26 -1.74 9.10 3.01
N ASP A 27 -2.88 9.64 3.44
CA ASP A 27 -3.74 8.91 4.35
C ASP A 27 -4.34 7.72 3.60
N ILE A 28 -4.20 6.51 4.15
CA ILE A 28 -4.69 5.28 3.53
C ILE A 28 -6.23 5.24 3.50
N PHE A 29 -6.88 5.98 4.39
CA PHE A 29 -8.34 6.05 4.48
C PHE A 29 -8.93 7.09 3.50
N ASP A 30 -8.12 8.01 2.99
CA ASP A 30 -8.55 8.94 1.94
C ASP A 30 -8.71 8.22 0.60
N THR A 31 -9.59 8.74 -0.27
CA THR A 31 -9.72 8.20 -1.63
C THR A 31 -8.49 8.56 -2.46
N HIS A 32 -7.80 7.55 -2.99
CA HIS A 32 -6.65 7.73 -3.86
C HIS A 32 -6.50 6.55 -4.84
N PRO A 33 -5.82 6.73 -5.99
CA PRO A 33 -5.61 5.65 -6.94
C PRO A 33 -4.78 4.50 -6.33
N MET A 34 -5.20 3.27 -6.60
CA MET A 34 -4.55 2.05 -6.14
C MET A 34 -4.39 1.06 -7.29
N PHE A 35 -3.36 0.22 -7.22
CA PHE A 35 -3.17 -0.91 -8.11
C PHE A 35 -2.94 -2.17 -7.31
N ARG A 36 -3.72 -3.23 -7.57
CA ARG A 36 -3.58 -4.53 -6.92
C ARG A 36 -3.00 -5.53 -7.91
N GLU A 37 -1.94 -6.20 -7.49
CA GLU A 37 -1.26 -7.26 -8.22
C GLU A 37 -1.39 -8.54 -7.41
N GLU A 38 -1.78 -9.62 -8.09
CA GLU A 38 -1.90 -10.95 -7.50
C GLU A 38 -0.89 -11.86 -8.17
N ASP A 39 -0.09 -12.55 -7.36
CA ASP A 39 0.94 -13.48 -7.83
C ASP A 39 0.87 -14.78 -7.02
N ILE A 40 1.32 -15.87 -7.61
CA ILE A 40 1.40 -17.18 -6.95
C ILE A 40 2.85 -17.36 -6.51
N SER A 41 3.06 -17.40 -5.19
CA SER A 41 4.38 -17.67 -4.61
C SER A 41 4.92 -19.04 -5.03
N GLU A 42 6.23 -19.23 -4.87
CA GLU A 42 6.93 -20.49 -5.19
C GLU A 42 6.36 -21.72 -4.46
N VAL A 43 5.70 -21.50 -3.31
CA VAL A 43 5.06 -22.54 -2.50
C VAL A 43 3.56 -22.72 -2.79
N GLY A 44 3.02 -22.02 -3.80
CA GLY A 44 1.64 -22.13 -4.24
C GLY A 44 0.63 -21.26 -3.49
N GLU A 45 1.09 -20.36 -2.62
CA GLU A 45 0.21 -19.39 -1.94
C GLU A 45 -0.06 -18.17 -2.82
N VAL A 46 -1.31 -17.70 -2.84
CA VAL A 46 -1.69 -16.46 -3.53
C VAL A 46 -1.28 -15.27 -2.68
N VAL A 47 -0.39 -14.43 -3.22
CA VAL A 47 0.07 -13.19 -2.59
C VAL A 47 -0.54 -12.02 -3.35
N ALA A 48 -1.25 -11.15 -2.64
CA ALA A 48 -1.74 -9.89 -3.18
C ALA A 48 -0.87 -8.73 -2.68
N ARG A 49 -0.35 -7.91 -3.60
CA ARG A 49 0.32 -6.66 -3.32
C ARG A 49 -0.55 -5.49 -3.77
N THR A 50 -0.76 -4.53 -2.88
CA THR A 50 -1.47 -3.29 -3.20
C THR A 50 -0.47 -2.12 -3.20
N TYR A 51 -0.45 -1.38 -4.30
CA TYR A 51 0.38 -0.21 -4.51
C TYR A 51 -0.51 1.04 -4.50
N HIS A 52 -0.05 2.09 -3.81
CA HIS A 52 -0.81 3.31 -3.57
C HIS A 52 -0.18 4.50 -4.32
N PHE A 53 -1.01 5.38 -4.88
CA PHE A 53 -0.57 6.51 -5.70
C PHE A 53 -1.27 7.81 -5.31
N CYS A 54 -0.56 8.94 -5.38
CA CYS A 54 -1.14 10.23 -5.00
C CYS A 54 -1.98 10.88 -6.12
N SER A 55 -1.87 10.39 -7.35
CA SER A 55 -2.58 10.91 -8.52
C SER A 55 -2.64 9.88 -9.65
N ASP A 56 -3.55 10.10 -10.60
CA ASP A 56 -3.64 9.30 -11.82
C ASP A 56 -2.35 9.36 -12.65
N ASP A 57 -1.66 10.51 -12.67
CA ASP A 57 -0.39 10.62 -13.37
C ASP A 57 0.68 9.69 -12.77
N CYS A 58 0.75 9.59 -11.44
CA CYS A 58 1.71 8.72 -10.76
C CYS A 58 1.48 7.24 -11.06
N ILE A 59 0.22 6.78 -11.07
CA ILE A 59 -0.09 5.39 -11.42
C ILE A 59 0.18 5.11 -12.90
N GLN A 60 -0.08 6.06 -13.80
CA GLN A 60 0.20 5.88 -15.23
C GLN A 60 1.69 5.93 -15.56
N GLN A 61 2.48 6.73 -14.83
CA GLN A 61 3.93 6.73 -14.95
C GLN A 61 4.50 5.39 -14.46
N TRP A 62 4.14 4.98 -13.24
CA TRP A 62 4.63 3.73 -12.66
C TRP A 62 4.25 2.50 -13.49
N LYS A 63 3.03 2.43 -14.04
CA LYS A 63 2.62 1.35 -14.95
C LYS A 63 3.49 1.30 -16.20
N ARG A 64 3.84 2.45 -16.78
CA ARG A 64 4.72 2.52 -17.96
C ARG A 64 6.13 2.03 -17.66
N GLU A 65 6.71 2.45 -16.53
CA GLU A 65 8.04 2.01 -16.07
C GLU A 65 8.04 0.49 -15.84
N ARG A 66 7.03 -0.03 -15.13
CA ARG A 66 6.88 -1.47 -14.88
C ARG A 66 6.74 -2.30 -16.18
N ASP A 67 5.93 -1.84 -17.13
CA ASP A 67 5.66 -2.57 -18.36
C ASP A 67 6.85 -2.50 -19.36
N THR A 68 7.75 -1.52 -19.20
CA THR A 68 8.98 -1.37 -20.01
C THR A 68 10.19 -2.07 -19.40
N GLY A 69 10.14 -2.42 -18.11
CA GLY A 69 11.20 -3.16 -17.42
C GLY A 69 12.44 -2.34 -17.10
N GLU A 70 12.32 -1.00 -17.11
CA GLU A 70 13.36 -0.07 -16.65
C GLU A 70 13.34 0.13 -15.13
#